data_AF-A0A535R8I1-F1
#
_entry.id   AF-A0A535R8I1-F1
#
_cell.length_a   1.000
_cell.length_b   1.000
_cell.length_c   1.000
_cell.angle_alpha   90.00
_cell.angle_beta   90.00
_cell.angle_gamma   90.00
#
_symmetry.space_group_name_H-M   'P 1'
#
loop_
_entity.id
_entity.type
_entity.pdbx_description
1 polymer ?
#
loop_
_entity_poly.entity_id
_entity_poly.type
_entity_poly.pdbx_seq_one_letter_code
_entity_poly.pdbx_strand_id
1 'polypeptide(L)'
;MLVTPALVQSGLGWTEAELVRAKIVLALVGAAAAAVIGLFAPVGPVVVAGAGYAGFIAPTLRAERAAASQRSDADRALVALVEWAEALVASGRPIETAFVAIAERGPGGGLTDRAMAAAARSYALGAPLFPALAREAAGVGLSTLASIAGDLERSRDLGRGALVVLRDHRDRLRASERAKSLDAAGRVEGRLMLVLVLCYLPALMLLVVIPLFLGLLDGLFV
;
A
#
# COMPACT_ATOMS: atom_id res chain seq x y z
N MET A 1 -11.18 5.33 17.54
CA MET A 1 -10.43 6.57 17.18
C MET A 1 -9.20 6.36 16.29
N LEU A 2 -8.79 5.13 15.93
CA LEU A 2 -7.62 4.87 15.06
C LEU A 2 -7.90 4.91 13.54
N VAL A 3 -9.14 5.14 13.11
CA VAL A 3 -9.59 4.90 11.72
C VAL A 3 -9.55 6.18 10.86
N THR A 4 -9.56 7.34 11.49
CA THR A 4 -9.55 8.67 10.85
C THR A 4 -8.37 8.91 9.90
N PRO A 5 -7.10 8.58 10.20
CA PRO A 5 -6.00 8.87 9.27
C PRO A 5 -5.98 7.94 8.06
N ALA A 6 -6.47 6.70 8.20
CA ALA A 6 -6.54 5.73 7.10
C ALA A 6 -7.67 6.06 6.12
N LEU A 7 -8.80 6.59 6.60
CA LEU A 7 -9.94 7.00 5.77
C LEU A 7 -9.61 8.24 4.92
N VAL A 8 -8.97 9.25 5.50
CA VAL A 8 -8.57 10.48 4.79
C VAL A 8 -7.60 10.17 3.65
N GLN A 9 -6.65 9.25 3.86
CA GLN A 9 -5.69 8.84 2.84
C GLN A 9 -6.28 7.88 1.78
N SER A 10 -7.45 7.30 2.02
CA SER A 10 -8.07 6.36 1.07
C SER A 10 -8.80 7.03 -0.08
N GLY A 11 -9.04 8.35 -0.05
CA GLY A 11 -9.63 9.10 -1.16
C GLY A 11 -10.99 8.58 -1.68
N LEU A 12 -11.64 7.67 -0.96
CA LEU A 12 -12.82 6.90 -1.37
C LEU A 12 -14.14 7.65 -1.14
N GLY A 13 -14.12 8.82 -0.49
CA GLY A 13 -15.33 9.58 -0.17
C GLY A 13 -16.28 8.87 0.81
N TRP A 14 -15.88 7.72 1.37
CA TRP A 14 -16.70 6.95 2.29
C TRP A 14 -16.71 7.61 3.65
N THR A 15 -17.90 7.96 4.10
CA THR A 15 -18.14 8.48 5.45
C THR A 15 -17.94 7.37 6.47
N GLU A 16 -17.52 7.72 7.70
CA GLU A 16 -17.34 6.77 8.80
C GLU A 16 -18.59 5.89 9.02
N ALA A 17 -19.77 6.42 8.71
CA ALA A 17 -21.06 5.74 8.75
C ALA A 17 -21.19 4.58 7.74
N GLU A 18 -20.62 4.68 6.54
CA GLU A 18 -20.66 3.61 5.53
C GLU A 18 -19.73 2.46 5.89
N LEU A 19 -18.57 2.75 6.49
CA LEU A 19 -17.65 1.73 6.96
C LEU A 19 -18.24 0.97 8.17
N VAL A 20 -18.94 1.67 9.05
CA VAL A 20 -19.68 1.08 10.17
C VAL A 20 -20.87 0.26 9.66
N ARG A 21 -21.64 0.76 8.67
CA ARG A 21 -22.72 -0.02 8.03
C ARG A 21 -22.20 -1.27 7.35
N ALA A 22 -21.11 -1.19 6.61
CA ALA A 22 -20.50 -2.35 5.96
C ALA A 22 -20.00 -3.37 6.99
N LYS A 23 -19.40 -2.93 8.11
CA LYS A 23 -19.03 -3.81 9.22
C LYS A 23 -20.24 -4.51 9.84
N ILE A 24 -21.32 -3.77 10.10
CA ILE A 24 -22.54 -4.33 10.70
C ILE A 24 -23.20 -5.32 9.75
N VAL A 25 -23.36 -4.99 8.47
CA VAL A 25 -23.98 -5.87 7.47
C VAL A 25 -23.15 -7.12 7.25
N LEU A 26 -21.82 -7.01 7.12
CA LEU A 26 -20.96 -8.17 6.92
C LEU A 26 -20.89 -9.07 8.17
N ALA A 27 -20.92 -8.48 9.37
CA ALA A 27 -21.00 -9.23 10.63
C ALA A 27 -22.33 -9.99 10.73
N LEU A 28 -23.44 -9.35 10.35
CA LEU A 28 -24.77 -9.96 10.39
C LEU A 28 -24.92 -11.07 9.34
N VAL A 29 -24.40 -10.86 8.13
CA VAL A 29 -24.39 -11.87 7.05
C VAL A 29 -23.45 -13.02 7.37
N GLY A 30 -22.28 -12.75 7.96
CA GLY A 30 -21.34 -13.77 8.41
C GLY A 30 -21.92 -14.63 9.55
N ALA A 31 -22.59 -14.02 10.52
CA ALA A 31 -23.29 -14.71 11.59
C ALA A 31 -24.46 -15.56 11.06
N ALA A 32 -25.26 -15.02 10.13
CA ALA A 32 -26.36 -15.75 9.50
C ALA A 32 -25.87 -16.95 8.67
N ALA A 33 -24.81 -16.78 7.87
CA ALA A 33 -24.26 -17.87 7.07
C ALA A 33 -23.64 -18.98 7.95
N ALA A 34 -22.97 -18.62 9.04
CA ALA A 34 -22.42 -19.57 9.99
C ALA A 34 -23.52 -20.35 10.75
N ALA A 35 -24.65 -19.68 11.07
CA ALA A 35 -25.82 -20.33 11.67
C ALA A 35 -26.50 -21.33 10.70
N VAL A 36 -26.60 -20.99 9.41
CA VAL A 36 -27.15 -21.89 8.39
C VAL A 36 -26.23 -23.08 8.14
N ILE A 37 -24.92 -22.88 8.03
CA ILE A 37 -23.94 -23.96 7.81
C ILE A 37 -23.87 -24.90 9.03
N GLY A 38 -23.98 -24.37 10.25
CA GLY A 38 -24.04 -25.16 11.48
C GLY A 38 -25.30 -26.04 11.59
N LEU A 39 -26.33 -25.78 10.79
CA LEU A 39 -27.54 -26.61 10.73
C LEU A 39 -27.36 -27.84 9.81
N PHE A 40 -26.43 -27.79 8.84
CA PHE A 40 -26.28 -28.82 7.79
C PHE A 40 -25.05 -29.71 7.94
N ALA A 41 -24.07 -29.36 8.76
CA ALA A 41 -22.89 -30.19 9.01
C ALA A 41 -22.51 -30.15 10.50
N PRO A 42 -22.15 -31.28 11.13
CA PRO A 42 -21.69 -31.34 12.52
C PRO A 42 -20.23 -30.85 12.58
N VAL A 43 -20.03 -29.61 12.15
CA VAL A 43 -18.75 -28.92 12.28
C VAL A 43 -18.77 -28.32 13.68
N GLY A 44 -17.84 -28.77 14.54
CA GLY A 44 -17.82 -28.35 15.93
C GLY A 44 -17.85 -26.82 16.10
N PRO A 45 -18.36 -26.31 17.23
CA PRO A 45 -18.65 -24.89 17.46
C PRO A 45 -17.46 -23.94 17.21
N VAL A 46 -16.24 -24.48 17.21
CA VAL A 46 -14.98 -23.81 16.88
C VAL A 46 -14.94 -23.27 15.44
N VAL A 47 -15.51 -23.98 14.45
CA VAL A 47 -15.46 -23.53 13.05
C VAL A 47 -16.49 -22.45 12.76
N VAL A 48 -17.66 -22.52 13.40
CA VAL A 48 -18.69 -21.47 13.36
C VAL A 48 -18.17 -20.18 14.01
N ALA A 49 -17.50 -20.30 15.16
CA ALA A 49 -16.84 -19.18 15.82
C ALA A 49 -15.69 -18.59 14.96
N GLY A 50 -14.90 -19.43 14.31
CA GLY A 50 -13.82 -19.02 13.40
C GLY A 50 -14.34 -18.29 12.16
N ALA A 51 -15.44 -18.73 11.56
CA ALA A 51 -16.06 -18.10 10.40
C ALA A 51 -16.70 -16.74 10.74
N GLY A 52 -17.36 -16.61 11.91
CA GLY A 52 -17.88 -15.34 12.41
C GLY A 52 -16.77 -14.33 12.70
N TYR A 53 -15.66 -14.78 13.29
CA TYR A 53 -14.48 -13.96 13.54
C TYR A 53 -13.80 -13.51 12.23
N ALA A 54 -13.69 -14.41 11.25
CA ALA A 54 -13.17 -14.08 9.92
C ALA A 54 -14.05 -13.09 9.16
N GLY A 55 -15.38 -13.19 9.27
CA GLY A 55 -16.33 -12.23 8.70
C GLY A 55 -16.22 -10.83 9.30
N PHE A 56 -15.89 -10.73 10.59
CA PHE A 56 -15.67 -9.45 11.27
C PHE A 56 -14.32 -8.77 10.89
N ILE A 57 -13.30 -9.57 10.56
CA ILE A 57 -11.95 -9.10 10.18
C ILE A 57 -11.81 -8.83 8.68
N ALA A 58 -12.61 -9.49 7.83
CA ALA A 58 -12.58 -9.30 6.39
C ALA A 58 -12.75 -7.82 5.92
N PRO A 59 -13.68 -7.00 6.47
CA PRO A 59 -13.86 -5.63 6.01
C PRO A 59 -12.73 -4.69 6.46
N THR A 60 -12.11 -4.91 7.62
CA THR A 60 -10.95 -4.12 8.06
C THR A 60 -9.74 -4.39 7.18
N LEU A 61 -9.49 -5.65 6.84
CA LEU A 61 -8.41 -6.03 5.92
C LEU A 61 -8.62 -5.49 4.50
N ARG A 62 -9.87 -5.38 4.03
CA ARG A 62 -10.16 -4.80 2.69
C ARG A 62 -9.92 -3.28 2.67
N ALA A 63 -10.31 -2.56 3.72
CA ALA A 63 -10.05 -1.12 3.83
C ALA A 63 -8.54 -0.82 3.92
N GLU A 64 -7.81 -1.60 4.71
CA GLU A 64 -6.34 -1.48 4.80
C GLU A 64 -5.64 -1.82 3.49
N ARG A 65 -6.08 -2.86 2.78
CA ARG A 65 -5.54 -3.21 1.46
C ARG A 65 -5.82 -2.15 0.40
N ALA A 66 -7.01 -1.53 0.41
CA ALA A 66 -7.35 -0.44 -0.51
C ALA A 66 -6.56 0.84 -0.21
N ALA A 67 -6.31 1.16 1.07
CA ALA A 67 -5.42 2.25 1.45
C ALA A 67 -3.97 1.96 1.05
N ALA A 68 -3.51 0.71 1.21
CA ALA A 68 -2.17 0.30 0.81
C ALA A 68 -1.97 0.34 -0.72
N SER A 69 -2.97 -0.06 -1.51
CA SER A 69 -2.89 0.01 -2.98
C SER A 69 -2.80 1.45 -3.45
N GLN A 70 -3.62 2.36 -2.91
CA GLN A 70 -3.58 3.76 -3.29
C GLN A 70 -2.31 4.48 -2.86
N ARG A 71 -1.73 4.14 -1.69
CA ARG A 71 -0.40 4.63 -1.33
C ARG A 71 0.67 4.14 -2.31
N SER A 72 0.57 2.89 -2.78
CA SER A 72 1.52 2.36 -3.76
C SER A 72 1.41 3.05 -5.14
N ASP A 73 0.19 3.41 -5.55
CA ASP A 73 -0.06 4.17 -6.77
C ASP A 73 0.45 5.62 -6.64
N ALA A 74 0.24 6.25 -5.48
CA ALA A 74 0.75 7.58 -5.20
C ALA A 74 2.29 7.63 -5.16
N ASP A 75 2.94 6.62 -4.58
CA ASP A 75 4.40 6.47 -4.60
C ASP A 75 4.93 6.38 -6.04
N ARG A 76 4.33 5.55 -6.90
CA ARG A 76 4.71 5.44 -8.32
C ARG A 76 4.52 6.76 -9.07
N ALA A 77 3.38 7.42 -8.86
CA ALA A 77 3.10 8.71 -9.47
C ALA A 77 4.08 9.80 -9.00
N LEU A 78 4.54 9.74 -7.75
CA LEU A 78 5.57 10.65 -7.23
C LEU A 78 6.90 10.47 -7.95
N VAL A 79 7.32 9.22 -8.20
CA VAL A 79 8.53 8.92 -8.98
C VAL A 79 8.42 9.51 -10.38
N ALA A 80 7.31 9.23 -11.08
CA ALA A 80 7.07 9.75 -12.42
C ALA A 80 7.08 11.29 -12.46
N LEU A 81 6.46 11.94 -11.47
CA LEU A 81 6.46 13.39 -11.35
C LEU A 81 7.87 13.98 -11.19
N VAL A 82 8.70 13.39 -10.32
CA VAL A 82 10.08 13.87 -10.11
C VAL A 82 10.93 13.66 -11.36
N GLU A 83 10.79 12.53 -12.06
CA GLU A 83 11.53 12.27 -13.31
C GLU A 83 11.12 13.23 -14.43
N TRP A 84 9.82 13.49 -14.60
CA TRP A 84 9.34 14.46 -15.59
C TRP A 84 9.75 15.88 -15.25
N ALA A 85 9.68 16.27 -13.98
CA ALA A 85 10.10 17.58 -13.54
C ALA A 85 11.60 17.78 -13.77
N GLU A 86 12.43 16.74 -13.54
CA GLU A 86 13.86 16.83 -13.80
C GLU A 86 14.14 16.97 -15.29
N ALA A 87 13.46 16.17 -16.13
CA ALA A 87 13.62 16.23 -17.58
C ALA A 87 13.25 17.61 -18.15
N LEU A 88 12.15 18.20 -17.69
CA LEU A 88 11.70 19.53 -18.13
C LEU A 88 12.59 20.66 -17.62
N VAL A 89 13.10 20.57 -16.38
CA VAL A 89 14.03 21.57 -15.85
C VAL A 89 15.41 21.43 -16.50
N ALA A 90 15.86 20.22 -16.79
CA ALA A 90 17.09 19.96 -17.53
C ALA A 90 17.04 20.49 -18.96
N SER A 91 15.85 20.57 -19.58
CA SER A 91 15.66 21.21 -20.88
C SER A 91 15.59 22.74 -20.81
N GLY A 92 15.85 23.34 -19.64
CA GLY A 92 15.87 24.79 -19.43
C GLY A 92 14.49 25.42 -19.18
N ARG A 93 13.42 24.65 -18.95
CA ARG A 93 12.13 25.24 -18.55
C ARG A 93 12.18 25.69 -17.09
N PRO A 94 11.55 26.84 -16.74
CA PRO A 94 11.31 27.21 -15.36
C PRO A 94 10.53 26.12 -14.62
N ILE A 95 10.91 25.87 -13.38
CA ILE A 95 10.38 24.75 -12.60
C ILE A 95 8.89 24.89 -12.33
N GLU A 96 8.40 26.11 -12.10
CA GLU A 96 6.98 26.38 -11.89
C GLU A 96 6.15 26.00 -13.11
N THR A 97 6.59 26.41 -14.30
CA THR A 97 5.92 26.07 -15.57
C THR A 97 6.00 24.58 -15.87
N ALA A 98 7.09 23.90 -15.48
CA ALA A 98 7.22 22.46 -15.62
C ALA A 98 6.20 21.71 -14.75
N PHE A 99 6.05 22.10 -13.48
CA PHE A 99 5.07 21.49 -12.57
C PHE A 99 3.62 21.74 -13.00
N VAL A 100 3.29 22.92 -13.53
CA VAL A 100 1.95 23.18 -14.10
C VAL A 100 1.69 22.29 -15.31
N ALA A 101 2.65 22.14 -16.22
CA ALA A 101 2.50 21.26 -17.38
C ALA A 101 2.34 19.77 -16.98
N ILE A 102 3.02 19.34 -15.92
CA ILE A 102 2.86 17.98 -15.36
C ILE A 102 1.47 17.82 -14.74
N ALA A 103 0.96 18.85 -14.04
CA ALA A 103 -0.36 18.83 -13.42
C ALA A 103 -1.49 18.67 -14.45
N GLU A 104 -1.35 19.28 -15.64
CA GLU A 104 -2.33 19.12 -16.74
C GLU A 104 -2.31 17.72 -17.36
N ARG A 105 -1.15 17.07 -17.39
CA ARG A 105 -0.99 15.73 -17.99
C ARG A 105 -1.38 14.61 -17.02
N GLY A 106 -1.14 14.81 -15.72
CA GLY A 106 -1.36 13.82 -14.67
C GLY A 106 -0.22 12.80 -14.58
N PRO A 107 0.60 12.79 -13.51
CA PRO A 107 1.65 11.78 -13.30
C PRO A 107 1.14 10.35 -13.04
N GLY A 108 -0.18 10.13 -12.87
CA GLY A 108 -0.79 8.80 -12.88
C GLY A 108 -1.10 8.23 -11.51
N GLY A 109 -1.56 9.07 -10.57
CA GLY A 109 -2.01 8.63 -9.25
C GLY A 109 -3.09 9.57 -8.73
N GLY A 110 -4.31 9.06 -8.52
CA GLY A 110 -5.48 9.91 -8.27
C GLY A 110 -5.36 10.88 -7.10
N LEU A 111 -4.54 10.57 -6.08
CA LEU A 111 -4.25 11.48 -4.97
C LEU A 111 -3.21 12.55 -5.35
N THR A 112 -2.13 12.15 -6.02
CA THR A 112 -1.07 13.03 -6.51
C THR A 112 -1.61 14.02 -7.54
N ASP A 113 -2.44 13.55 -8.46
CA ASP A 113 -3.07 14.37 -9.52
C ASP A 113 -4.01 15.42 -8.91
N ARG A 114 -4.79 15.05 -7.88
CA ARG A 114 -5.66 16.00 -7.15
C ARG A 114 -4.86 17.08 -6.44
N ALA A 115 -3.78 16.70 -5.73
CA ALA A 115 -2.93 17.65 -5.02
C ALA A 115 -2.24 18.61 -6.01
N MET A 116 -1.74 18.10 -7.13
CA MET A 116 -1.13 18.90 -8.20
C MET A 116 -2.14 19.85 -8.85
N ALA A 117 -3.35 19.40 -9.15
CA ALA A 117 -4.39 20.23 -9.72
C ALA A 117 -4.86 21.32 -8.73
N ALA A 118 -4.95 21.01 -7.44
CA ALA A 118 -5.28 22.00 -6.40
C ALA A 118 -4.18 23.05 -6.23
N ALA A 119 -2.91 22.63 -6.25
CA ALA A 119 -1.76 23.53 -6.22
C ALA A 119 -1.71 24.43 -7.46
N ALA A 120 -1.94 23.88 -8.65
CA ALA A 120 -1.99 24.64 -9.91
C ALA A 120 -3.12 25.67 -9.93
N ARG A 121 -4.31 25.33 -9.41
CA ARG A 121 -5.41 26.29 -9.23
C ARG A 121 -5.04 27.40 -8.26
N SER A 122 -4.43 27.06 -7.12
CA SER A 122 -3.97 28.07 -6.15
C SER A 122 -2.91 29.00 -6.76
N TYR A 123 -2.03 28.47 -7.60
CA TYR A 123 -1.04 29.25 -8.34
C TYR A 123 -1.69 30.20 -9.35
N ALA A 124 -2.73 29.75 -10.07
CA ALA A 124 -3.49 30.62 -10.97
C ALA A 124 -4.20 31.78 -10.23
N LEU A 125 -4.49 31.61 -8.93
CA LEU A 125 -5.04 32.65 -8.05
C LEU A 125 -3.96 33.55 -7.43
N GLY A 126 -2.69 33.38 -7.81
CA GLY A 126 -1.56 34.20 -7.36
C GLY A 126 -0.83 33.69 -6.11
N ALA A 127 -1.17 32.50 -5.60
CA ALA A 127 -0.43 31.90 -4.49
C ALA A 127 0.92 31.31 -4.97
N PRO A 128 1.96 31.27 -4.12
CA PRO A 128 3.21 30.61 -4.47
C PRO A 128 3.00 29.09 -4.63
N LEU A 129 3.49 28.53 -5.75
CA LEU A 129 3.23 27.15 -6.17
C LEU A 129 3.71 26.11 -5.15
N PHE A 130 4.96 26.20 -4.69
CA PHE A 130 5.56 25.20 -3.81
C PHE A 130 4.91 25.16 -2.40
N PRO A 131 4.63 26.28 -1.71
CA PRO A 131 3.82 26.30 -0.50
C PRO A 131 2.40 25.75 -0.68
N ALA A 132 1.76 26.06 -1.80
CA ALA A 132 0.43 25.54 -2.10
C ALA A 132 0.50 24.02 -2.26
N LEU A 133 1.47 23.52 -3.03
CA LEU A 133 1.70 22.09 -3.21
C LEU A 133 2.03 21.37 -1.91
N ALA A 134 2.88 21.96 -1.05
CA ALA A 134 3.22 21.38 0.24
C ALA A 134 2.00 21.23 1.15
N ARG A 135 1.13 22.25 1.19
CA ARG A 135 -0.12 22.22 1.98
C ARG A 135 -1.12 21.20 1.45
N GLU A 136 -1.37 21.20 0.15
CA GLU A 136 -2.31 20.26 -0.49
C GLU A 136 -1.81 18.81 -0.35
N ALA A 137 -0.51 18.58 -0.56
CA ALA A 137 0.09 17.27 -0.36
C ALA A 137 -0.02 16.80 1.10
N ALA A 138 0.23 17.68 2.07
CA ALA A 138 0.08 17.36 3.49
C ALA A 138 -1.38 17.06 3.87
N GLY A 139 -2.35 17.81 3.33
CA GLY A 139 -3.78 17.61 3.55
C GLY A 139 -4.31 16.26 3.02
N VAL A 140 -3.71 15.76 1.95
CA VAL A 140 -4.03 14.44 1.36
C VAL A 140 -3.19 13.29 1.98
N GLY A 141 -2.21 13.61 2.84
CA GLY A 141 -1.36 12.64 3.50
C GLY A 141 -0.16 12.16 2.67
N LEU A 142 0.23 12.91 1.64
CA LEU A 142 1.41 12.69 0.81
C LEU A 142 2.63 13.41 1.40
N SER A 143 3.15 12.92 2.53
CA SER A 143 4.25 13.56 3.27
C SER A 143 5.52 13.75 2.46
N THR A 144 5.87 12.78 1.60
CA THR A 144 7.06 12.84 0.75
C THR A 144 6.94 13.92 -0.33
N LEU A 145 5.76 14.10 -0.91
CA LEU A 145 5.52 15.18 -1.87
C LEU A 145 5.58 16.55 -1.18
N ALA A 146 5.03 16.64 0.04
CA ALA A 146 5.10 17.86 0.83
C ALA A 146 6.54 18.25 1.19
N SER A 147 7.40 17.28 1.55
CA SER A 147 8.82 17.55 1.82
C SER A 147 9.57 17.99 0.56
N ILE A 148 9.33 17.34 -0.59
CA ILE A 148 9.94 17.73 -1.87
C ILE A 148 9.57 19.18 -2.22
N ALA A 149 8.29 19.54 -2.11
CA ALA A 149 7.82 20.89 -2.40
C ALA A 149 8.49 21.93 -1.48
N GLY A 150 8.60 21.65 -0.18
CA GLY A 150 9.28 22.53 0.77
C GLY A 150 10.80 22.64 0.52
N ASP A 151 11.45 21.55 0.10
CA ASP A 151 12.86 21.56 -0.28
C ASP A 151 13.09 22.39 -1.55
N LEU A 152 12.17 22.32 -2.51
CA LEU A 152 12.23 23.10 -3.74
C LEU A 152 12.05 24.59 -3.50
N GLU A 153 11.09 24.96 -2.64
CA GLU A 153 10.92 26.34 -2.20
C GLU A 153 12.20 26.89 -1.57
N ARG A 154 12.76 26.18 -0.58
CA ARG A 154 14.01 26.58 0.07
C ARG A 154 15.17 26.68 -0.92
N SER A 155 15.26 25.77 -1.90
CA SER A 155 16.30 25.81 -2.91
C SER A 155 16.21 27.05 -3.81
N ARG A 156 14.98 27.42 -4.19
CA ARG A 156 14.69 28.60 -5.00
C ARG A 156 15.02 29.87 -4.22
N ASP A 157 14.60 29.96 -2.97
CA ASP A 157 14.82 31.14 -2.13
C ASP A 157 16.32 31.35 -1.83
N LEU A 158 17.11 30.26 -1.80
CA LEU A 158 18.57 30.29 -1.67
C LEU A 158 19.31 30.46 -3.01
N GLY A 159 18.61 30.58 -4.14
CA GLY A 159 19.21 30.67 -5.48
C GLY A 159 19.99 29.42 -5.89
N ARG A 160 19.81 28.29 -5.22
CA ARG A 160 20.43 27.01 -5.60
C ARG A 160 19.69 26.43 -6.80
N GLY A 161 20.42 25.80 -7.72
CA GLY A 161 19.83 25.11 -8.86
C GLY A 161 18.85 24.03 -8.41
N ALA A 162 17.55 24.23 -8.68
CA ALA A 162 16.47 23.28 -8.35
C ALA A 162 16.73 21.87 -8.92
N LEU A 163 17.52 21.80 -10.00
CA LEU A 163 18.00 20.56 -10.62
C LEU A 163 18.79 19.66 -9.67
N VAL A 164 19.58 20.22 -8.75
CA VAL A 164 20.37 19.43 -7.79
C VAL A 164 19.45 18.75 -6.77
N VAL A 165 18.42 19.44 -6.32
CA VAL A 165 17.43 18.91 -5.36
C VAL A 165 16.57 17.83 -6.00
N LEU A 166 16.13 18.03 -7.23
CA LEU A 166 15.39 17.00 -7.98
C LEU A 166 16.22 15.74 -8.22
N ARG A 167 17.50 15.89 -8.58
CA ARG A 167 18.42 14.75 -8.79
C ARG A 167 18.61 13.93 -7.52
N ASP A 168 18.86 14.59 -6.39
CA ASP A 168 19.00 13.90 -5.10
C ASP A 168 17.72 13.14 -4.73
N HIS A 169 16.54 13.75 -4.91
CA HIS A 169 15.28 13.07 -4.67
C HIS A 169 15.01 11.92 -5.63
N ARG A 170 15.31 12.07 -6.93
CA ARG A 170 15.19 10.98 -7.90
C ARG A 170 16.07 9.79 -7.52
N ASP A 171 17.33 10.05 -7.17
CA ASP A 171 18.29 9.00 -6.86
C ASP A 171 17.90 8.26 -5.57
N ARG A 172 17.37 8.98 -4.57
CA ARG A 172 16.76 8.38 -3.36
C ARG A 172 15.53 7.54 -3.69
N LEU A 173 14.64 8.04 -4.54
CA LEU A 173 13.43 7.31 -4.95
C LEU A 173 13.78 6.02 -5.68
N ARG A 174 14.72 6.07 -6.64
CA ARG A 174 15.21 4.88 -7.35
C ARG A 174 15.91 3.89 -6.43
N ALA A 175 16.70 4.36 -5.46
CA ALA A 175 17.31 3.49 -4.46
C ALA A 175 16.26 2.79 -3.59
N SER A 176 15.22 3.51 -3.18
CA SER A 176 14.09 2.95 -2.43
C SER A 176 13.32 1.90 -3.25
N GLU A 177 13.06 2.17 -4.53
CA GLU A 177 12.35 1.23 -5.41
C GLU A 177 13.17 -0.04 -5.66
N ARG A 178 14.49 0.08 -5.82
CA ARG A 178 15.40 -1.07 -5.87
C ARG A 178 15.36 -1.88 -4.57
N ALA A 179 15.43 -1.24 -3.41
CA ALA A 179 15.32 -1.92 -2.11
C ALA A 179 13.98 -2.67 -1.97
N LYS A 180 12.87 -2.03 -2.35
CA LYS A 180 11.53 -2.66 -2.36
C LYS A 180 11.48 -3.89 -3.28
N SER A 181 12.14 -3.82 -4.44
CA SER A 181 12.22 -4.95 -5.38
C SER A 181 13.03 -6.13 -4.82
N LEU A 182 14.13 -5.84 -4.12
CA LEU A 182 14.96 -6.84 -3.44
C LEU A 182 14.21 -7.51 -2.27
N ASP A 183 13.51 -6.73 -1.45
CA ASP A 183 12.66 -7.27 -0.37
C ASP A 183 11.52 -8.13 -0.92
N ALA A 184 10.93 -7.75 -2.05
CA ALA A 184 9.90 -8.54 -2.72
C ALA A 184 10.46 -9.89 -3.19
N ALA A 185 11.69 -9.90 -3.75
CA ALA A 185 12.38 -11.12 -4.15
C ALA A 185 12.72 -12.02 -2.95
N GLY A 186 13.24 -11.45 -1.85
CA GLY A 186 13.58 -12.21 -0.64
C GLY A 186 12.36 -12.85 0.04
N ARG A 187 11.18 -12.25 -0.06
CA ARG A 187 9.93 -12.86 0.44
C ARG A 187 9.51 -14.12 -0.33
N VAL A 188 9.93 -14.28 -1.57
CA VAL A 188 9.66 -15.51 -2.35
C VAL A 188 10.50 -16.67 -1.81
N GLU A 189 11.77 -16.41 -1.50
CA GLU A 189 12.67 -17.40 -0.92
C GLU A 189 12.14 -17.94 0.42
N GLY A 190 11.70 -17.05 1.32
CA GLY A 190 11.10 -17.44 2.60
C GLY A 190 9.82 -18.27 2.43
N ARG A 191 8.97 -17.95 1.45
CA ARG A 191 7.75 -18.73 1.15
C ARG A 191 8.09 -20.10 0.57
N LEU A 192 9.10 -20.20 -0.29
CA LEU A 192 9.54 -21.48 -0.86
C LEU A 192 10.11 -22.41 0.22
N MET A 193 10.93 -21.89 1.12
CA MET A 193 11.47 -22.67 2.25
C MET A 193 10.35 -23.17 3.17
N LEU A 194 9.36 -22.33 3.46
CA LEU A 194 8.23 -22.71 4.30
C LEU A 194 7.36 -23.80 3.65
N VAL A 195 7.07 -23.67 2.36
CA VAL A 195 6.32 -24.70 1.60
C VAL A 195 7.09 -26.01 1.58
N LEU A 196 8.41 -25.96 1.35
CA LEU A 196 9.28 -27.14 1.43
C LEU A 196 9.22 -27.79 2.80
N VAL A 197 9.41 -27.07 3.90
CA VAL A 197 9.36 -27.63 5.25
C VAL A 197 7.97 -28.20 5.55
N LEU A 198 6.91 -27.45 5.25
CA LEU A 198 5.54 -27.86 5.57
C LEU A 198 5.05 -29.05 4.74
N CYS A 199 5.54 -29.21 3.51
CA CYS A 199 5.13 -30.31 2.64
C CYS A 199 6.06 -31.52 2.75
N TYR A 200 7.36 -31.30 2.88
CA TYR A 200 8.38 -32.35 2.87
C TYR A 200 8.52 -33.04 4.23
N LEU A 201 8.44 -32.29 5.34
CA LEU A 201 8.54 -32.86 6.69
C LEU A 201 7.43 -33.89 6.98
N PRO A 202 6.13 -33.60 6.75
CA PRO A 202 5.10 -34.61 6.97
C PRO A 202 5.18 -35.76 5.97
N ALA A 203 5.58 -35.50 4.71
CA ALA A 203 5.79 -36.56 3.74
C ALA A 203 6.89 -37.53 4.20
N LEU A 204 8.04 -37.03 4.68
CA LEU A 204 9.10 -37.88 5.24
C LEU A 204 8.66 -38.63 6.50
N MET A 205 7.93 -37.98 7.40
CA MET A 205 7.37 -38.65 8.58
C MET A 205 6.50 -39.84 8.17
N LEU A 206 5.64 -39.64 7.17
CA LEU A 206 4.71 -40.66 6.70
C LEU A 206 5.43 -41.78 5.92
N LEU A 207 6.43 -41.43 5.11
CA LEU A 207 7.09 -42.36 4.18
C LEU A 207 8.26 -43.11 4.80
N VAL A 208 8.88 -42.59 5.87
CA VAL A 208 10.03 -43.23 6.54
C VAL A 208 9.62 -43.84 7.87
N VAL A 209 8.91 -43.10 8.72
CA VAL A 209 8.68 -43.53 10.12
C VAL A 209 7.64 -44.64 10.20
N ILE A 210 6.58 -44.59 9.38
CA ILE A 210 5.54 -45.64 9.35
C ILE A 210 6.12 -47.00 8.95
N PRO A 211 6.81 -47.16 7.79
CA PRO A 211 7.35 -48.46 7.42
C PRO A 211 8.47 -48.92 8.37
N LEU A 212 9.24 -48.00 8.97
CA LEU A 212 10.24 -48.37 9.97
C LEU A 212 9.58 -48.97 11.22
N PHE A 213 8.49 -48.37 11.71
CA PHE A 213 7.74 -48.91 12.84
C PHE A 213 7.07 -50.24 12.50
N LEU A 214 6.49 -50.37 11.30
CA LEU A 214 5.89 -51.63 10.85
C LEU A 214 6.94 -52.74 10.72
N GLY A 215 8.10 -52.46 10.13
CA GLY A 215 9.18 -53.43 10.00
C GLY A 215 9.79 -53.86 11.34
N LEU A 216 9.90 -52.94 12.31
CA LEU A 216 10.35 -53.28 13.66
C LEU A 216 9.32 -54.12 14.42
N LEU A 217 8.03 -53.86 14.24
CA LEU A 217 6.98 -54.68 14.82
C LEU A 217 6.99 -56.10 14.23
N ASP A 218 7.05 -56.24 12.90
CA ASP A 218 7.11 -57.55 12.24
C ASP A 218 8.34 -58.37 12.66
N GLY A 219 9.50 -57.72 12.85
CA GLY A 219 10.71 -58.38 13.34
C GLY A 219 10.69 -58.77 14.83
N LEU A 220 9.75 -58.23 15.62
CA LEU A 220 9.55 -58.54 17.04
C LEU A 220 8.55 -59.68 17.28
N PHE A 221 7.73 -60.00 16.27
CA PHE A 221 6.72 -61.07 16.32
C PHE A 221 7.18 -62.40 15.66
N VAL A 222 8.48 -62.54 15.38
CA VAL A 222 9.15 -63.79 14.94
C VAL A 222 9.96 -64.39 16.08
#